data_AF-A0A939XEL1-F1
#
_entry.id   AF-A0A939XEL1-F1
#
_cell.length_a   1.000
_cell.length_b   1.000
_cell.length_c   1.000
_cell.angle_alpha   90.00
_cell.angle_beta   90.00
_cell.angle_gamma   90.00
#
_symmetry.space_group_name_H-M   'P 1'
#
loop_
_entity.id
_entity.type
_entity.pdbx_description
1 polymer ?
#
loop_
_entity_poly.entity_id
_entity_poly.type
_entity_poly.pdbx_seq_one_letter_code
_entity_poly.pdbx_strand_id
1 'polypeptide(L)' 'TLSNLRHFEAMKRLQEAIGQVRQGLEQGTPSDLVAIDLRDAIHNIGTITGEVTTDEILGTIFSRFCVGK' A
#
# COMPACT_ATOMS: atom_id res chain seq x y z
N THR A 1 -15.95 11.23 -18.36
CA THR A 1 -15.20 12.01 -17.36
C THR A 1 -13.87 11.33 -17.10
N LEU A 2 -12.74 12.00 -17.33
CA LEU A 2 -11.38 11.46 -17.17
C LEU A 2 -11.13 10.81 -15.78
N SER A 3 -11.85 11.30 -14.77
CA SER A 3 -11.77 10.83 -13.37
C SER A 3 -12.16 9.36 -13.18
N ASN A 4 -13.15 8.84 -13.94
CA ASN A 4 -13.62 7.46 -13.79
C ASN A 4 -12.54 6.45 -14.24
N LEU A 5 -11.90 6.70 -15.39
CA LEU A 5 -10.82 5.84 -15.89
C LEU A 5 -9.60 5.86 -14.96
N ARG A 6 -9.21 7.04 -14.46
CA ARG A 6 -8.11 7.19 -13.50
C ARG A 6 -8.36 6.42 -12.20
N HIS A 7 -9.58 6.50 -11.66
CA HIS A 7 -9.94 5.77 -10.44
C HIS A 7 -9.99 4.25 -10.68
N PHE A 8 -10.46 3.82 -11.85
CA PHE A 8 -10.46 2.41 -12.23
C PHE A 8 -9.03 1.84 -12.30
N GLU A 9 -8.11 2.56 -12.94
CA GLU A 9 -6.70 2.16 -13.00
C GLU A 9 -6.04 2.12 -11.62
N ALA A 10 -6.31 3.12 -10.78
CA ALA A 10 -5.81 3.14 -9.40
C ALA A 10 -6.35 1.96 -8.57
N MET A 11 -7.63 1.60 -8.72
CA MET A 11 -8.22 0.44 -8.05
C MET A 11 -7.57 -0.88 -8.49
N LYS A 12 -7.27 -1.01 -9.79
CA LYS A 12 -6.59 -2.19 -10.32
C LYS A 12 -5.19 -2.33 -9.73
N ARG A 13 -4.41 -1.24 -9.71
CA ARG A 13 -3.06 -1.21 -9.12
C ARG A 13 -3.09 -1.46 -7.62
N LEU A 14 -4.08 -0.91 -6.91
CA LEU A 14 -4.30 -1.18 -5.48
C LEU A 14 -4.51 -2.68 -5.21
N GLN A 15 -5.36 -3.35 -6.00
CA GLN A 15 -5.58 -4.78 -5.86
C GLN A 15 -4.32 -5.60 -6.11
N GLU A 16 -3.55 -5.26 -7.14
CA GLU A 16 -2.28 -5.91 -7.46
C GLU A 16 -1.28 -5.76 -6.30
N ALA A 17 -1.09 -4.54 -5.80
CA ALA A 17 -0.18 -4.24 -4.69
C ALA A 17 -0.58 -4.96 -3.39
N ILE A 18 -1.87 -4.96 -3.03
CA ILE A 18 -2.37 -5.72 -1.87
C ILE A 18 -2.14 -7.23 -2.05
N GLY A 19 -2.28 -7.74 -3.28
CA GLY A 19 -1.96 -9.12 -3.62
C GLY A 19 -0.50 -9.47 -3.32
N GLN A 20 0.44 -8.59 -3.72
CA GLN A 20 1.86 -8.75 -3.43
C GLN A 20 2.17 -8.67 -1.94
N VAL A 21 1.57 -7.71 -1.21
CA VAL A 21 1.71 -7.62 0.26
C VAL A 21 1.27 -8.93 0.92
N ARG A 22 0.10 -9.45 0.57
CA ARG A 22 -0.42 -10.70 1.15
C ARG A 22 0.52 -11.87 0.85
N GLN A 23 0.95 -12.01 -0.39
CA GLN A 23 1.88 -13.07 -0.79
C GLN A 23 3.22 -12.94 -0.05
N GLY A 24 3.77 -11.74 0.06
CA GLY A 24 5.02 -11.48 0.76
C GLY A 24 4.94 -11.88 2.23
N LEU A 25 3.84 -11.54 2.90
CA LEU A 25 3.56 -11.96 4.29
C LEU A 25 3.44 -13.49 4.42
N GLU A 26 2.70 -14.15 3.53
CA GLU A 26 2.52 -15.60 3.52
C GLU A 26 3.85 -16.35 3.28
N GLN A 27 4.74 -15.78 2.49
CA GLN A 27 6.05 -16.36 2.16
C GLN A 27 7.14 -16.03 3.20
N GLY A 28 6.83 -15.26 4.24
CA GLY A 28 7.82 -14.83 5.23
C GLY A 28 8.88 -13.87 4.65
N THR A 29 8.49 -13.10 3.62
CA THR A 29 9.35 -12.08 3.03
C THR A 29 9.72 -11.02 4.08
N PRO A 30 10.97 -10.54 4.12
CA PRO A 30 11.37 -9.46 5.02
C PRO A 30 10.40 -8.26 4.95
N SER A 31 10.04 -7.73 6.12
CA SER A 31 9.07 -6.65 6.26
C SER A 31 9.43 -5.40 5.44
N ASP A 32 10.72 -5.12 5.27
CA ASP A 32 11.21 -3.98 4.52
C ASP A 32 10.91 -4.09 3.02
N LEU A 33 10.86 -5.32 2.51
CA LEU A 33 10.48 -5.60 1.12
C LEU A 33 8.96 -5.55 0.96
N VAL A 34 8.21 -6.14 1.91
CA VAL A 34 6.74 -6.05 1.95
C VAL A 34 6.27 -4.59 2.06
N ALA A 35 7.05 -3.74 2.74
CA ALA A 35 6.77 -2.31 2.87
C ALA A 35 6.74 -1.57 1.53
N ILE A 36 7.43 -2.06 0.51
CA ILE A 36 7.45 -1.45 -0.83
C ILE A 36 6.07 -1.59 -1.47
N ASP A 37 5.54 -2.81 -1.53
CA ASP A 37 4.21 -3.08 -2.09
C ASP A 37 3.11 -2.40 -1.26
N LEU A 38 3.29 -2.31 0.05
CA LEU A 38 2.36 -1.61 0.94
C LEU A 38 2.32 -0.09 0.65
N ARG A 39 3.47 0.54 0.35
CA ARG A 39 3.49 1.94 -0.10
C ARG A 39 2.71 2.14 -1.37
N ASP A 40 2.89 1.24 -2.33
CA ASP A 40 2.21 1.34 -3.62
C ASP A 40 0.69 1.18 -3.46
N ALA A 41 0.24 0.26 -2.59
CA ALA A 41 -1.17 0.14 -2.24
C ALA A 41 -1.71 1.47 -1.65
N ILE A 42 -1.02 2.02 -0.64
CA ILE A 42 -1.42 3.26 0.02
C ILE A 42 -1.45 4.45 -0.95
N HIS A 43 -0.46 4.55 -1.84
CA HIS A 43 -0.42 5.59 -2.86
C HIS A 43 -1.66 5.52 -3.76
N ASN A 44 -1.96 4.34 -4.31
CA ASN A 44 -3.07 4.17 -5.24
C ASN A 44 -4.43 4.48 -4.58
N ILE A 45 -4.66 4.07 -3.33
CA ILE A 45 -5.91 4.42 -2.63
C ILE A 45 -6.00 5.93 -2.33
N GLY A 46 -4.89 6.58 -1.96
CA GLY A 46 -4.83 8.03 -1.75
C GLY A 46 -5.17 8.82 -3.02
N THR A 47 -4.78 8.30 -4.20
CA THR A 47 -5.18 8.93 -5.48
C THR A 47 -6.69 8.86 -5.75
N ILE A 48 -7.43 7.95 -5.11
CA ILE A 48 -8.89 7.77 -5.26
C ILE A 48 -9.64 8.61 -4.22
N THR A 49 -9.19 8.56 -2.96
CA THR A 49 -9.84 9.26 -1.84
C THR A 49 -9.51 10.75 -1.81
N GLY A 50 -8.43 11.18 -2.46
CA GLY A 50 -7.95 12.56 -2.40
C GLY A 50 -7.34 12.93 -1.04
N GLU A 51 -7.18 11.95 -0.16
CA GLU A 51 -6.66 12.12 1.19
C GLU A 51 -5.60 11.06 1.51
N VAL A 52 -4.67 11.50 2.37
CA VAL A 52 -3.60 10.78 3.04
C VAL A 52 -2.26 10.67 2.28
N THR A 53 -1.20 11.09 2.97
CA THR A 53 0.18 10.91 2.52
C THR A 53 0.67 9.51 2.88
N THR A 54 1.39 8.87 1.96
CA THR A 54 1.93 7.51 2.16
C THR A 54 2.71 7.37 3.48
N ASP A 55 3.42 8.42 3.89
CA ASP A 55 4.25 8.42 5.09
C ASP A 55 3.47 8.33 6.41
N GLU A 56 2.31 8.97 6.54
CA GLU A 56 1.49 8.91 7.77
C GLU A 56 0.93 7.50 8.01
N ILE A 57 0.45 6.84 6.95
CA ILE A 57 -0.12 5.50 7.07
C ILE A 57 0.97 4.48 7.37
N LEU A 58 2.11 4.55 6.66
CA LEU A 58 3.23 3.66 6.96
C LEU A 58 3.75 3.87 8.38
N GLY A 59 3.87 5.13 8.82
CA GLY A 59 4.27 5.44 10.19
C GLY A 59 3.31 4.82 11.20
N THR A 60 2.01 4.89 10.96
CA THR A 60 0.99 4.28 11.84
C THR A 60 1.07 2.76 11.84
N ILE A 61 1.20 2.13 10.67
CA ILE A 61 1.31 0.67 10.52
C ILE A 61 2.58 0.19 11.22
N PHE A 62 3.75 0.71 10.86
CA PHE A 62 5.04 0.26 11.38
C PHE A 62 5.31 0.69 12.83
N SER A 63 4.67 1.75 13.33
CA SER A 63 4.74 2.08 14.77
C SER A 63 4.20 0.94 15.66
N ARG A 64 3.31 0.10 15.11
CA ARG A 64 2.74 -1.06 15.80
C ARG A 64 3.45 -2.38 15.48
N PHE A 65 4.28 -2.44 14.44
CA PHE A 65 5.05 -3.64 14.12
C PHE A 65 6.25 -3.87 15.03
N CYS A 66 6.53 -2.92 15.93
CA CYS A 66 7.75 -2.86 16.73
C CYS A 66 8.99 -2.77 15.84
N VAL A 67 9.79 -1.75 16.09
CA VAL A 67 11.21 -1.74 15.74
C VAL A 67 11.86 -2.87 16.55
N GLY A 68 11.65 -4.10 16.11
CA GLY A 68 12.39 -5.26 16.56
C GLY A 68 13.79 -5.12 16.02
N LYS A 69 14.74 -4.83 16.92
CA LYS A 69 16.14 -5.12 16.66
C LYS A 69 16.33 -6.56 16.21
#